data_AF-A0A2M7Z171-F1
#
_entry.id   AF-A0A2M7Z171-F1
#
_cell.length_a   1.000
_cell.length_b   1.000
_cell.length_c   1.000
_cell.angle_alpha   90.00
_cell.angle_beta   90.00
_cell.angle_gamma   90.00
#
_symmetry.space_group_name_H-M   'P 1'
#
loop_
_entity.id
_entity.type
_entity.pdbx_description
1 polymer ?
#
loop_
_entity_poly.entity_id
_entity_poly.type
_entity_poly.pdbx_seq_one_letter_code
_entity_poly.pdbx_strand_id
1 'polypeptide(L)'
;MSSLSALVKELRGKTGAGILDCQKALQDTGNDVEKAIDLLRQKGLAAAQKKAGRETKEGIISSYIHSGSKIGILIEVNCETDFVARNEEFQAFVKEVALQIAASHPLYIRREDIPEAL
;
A
#
# COMPACT_ATOMS: atom_id res chain seq x y z
N MET A 1 32.28 8.93 1.38
CA MET A 1 31.37 7.82 1.67
C MET A 1 30.23 8.36 2.52
N SER A 2 28.97 8.11 2.14
CA SER A 2 27.81 8.54 2.94
C SER A 2 27.80 7.77 4.28
N SER A 3 27.44 8.42 5.38
CA SER A 3 27.35 7.75 6.69
C SER A 3 26.15 6.81 6.75
N LEU A 4 26.21 5.76 7.57
CA LEU A 4 25.08 4.83 7.75
C LEU A 4 23.78 5.56 8.13
N SER A 5 23.87 6.58 8.97
CA SER A 5 22.73 7.42 9.36
C SER A 5 22.12 8.17 8.16
N ALA A 6 22.95 8.71 7.27
CA ALA A 6 22.48 9.37 6.06
C ALA A 6 21.80 8.38 5.11
N LEU A 7 22.36 7.18 4.94
CA LEU A 7 21.75 6.12 4.12
C LEU A 7 20.42 5.62 4.70
N VAL A 8 20.33 5.46 6.03
CA VAL A 8 19.07 5.10 6.71
C VAL A 8 18.01 6.18 6.49
N LYS A 9 18.39 7.46 6.59
CA LYS A 9 17.48 8.59 6.33
C LYS A 9 17.00 8.59 4.88
N GLU A 10 17.89 8.36 3.92
CA GLU A 10 17.54 8.27 2.49
C GLU A 10 16.57 7.11 2.23
N LEU A 11 16.91 5.90 2.68
CA LEU A 11 16.10 4.71 2.47
C LEU A 11 14.72 4.85 3.11
N ARG A 12 14.65 5.39 4.32
CA ARG A 12 13.38 5.68 4.99
C ARG A 12 12.56 6.72 4.23
N GLY A 13 13.20 7.76 3.70
CA GLY A 13 12.53 8.76 2.87
C GLY A 13 11.89 8.17 1.61
N LYS A 14 12.55 7.19 0.98
CA LYS A 14 12.05 6.51 -0.22
C LYS A 14 10.96 5.47 0.07
N THR A 15 11.00 4.81 1.24
CA THR A 15 10.17 3.61 1.50
C THR A 15 9.11 3.79 2.59
N GLY A 16 9.24 4.79 3.45
CA GLY A 16 8.40 4.97 4.64
C GLY A 16 8.60 3.90 5.74
N ALA A 17 9.54 2.96 5.56
CA ALA A 17 9.77 1.87 6.50
C ALA A 17 10.30 2.34 7.86
N GLY A 18 10.15 1.48 8.88
CA GLY A 18 10.70 1.71 10.21
C GLY A 18 12.21 1.90 10.21
N ILE A 19 12.73 2.71 11.13
CA ILE A 19 14.18 3.02 11.21
C ILE A 19 15.02 1.74 11.36
N LEU A 20 14.58 0.83 12.23
CA LEU A 20 15.28 -0.44 12.47
C LEU A 20 15.25 -1.36 11.25
N ASP A 21 14.13 -1.39 10.50
CA ASP A 21 14.02 -2.20 9.30
C ASP A 21 14.93 -1.65 8.19
N CYS A 22 14.99 -0.32 8.03
CA CYS A 22 15.91 0.34 7.11
C CYS A 22 17.37 0.03 7.46
N GLN A 23 17.73 0.12 8.74
CA GLN A 23 19.09 -0.16 9.20
C GLN A 23 19.49 -1.62 8.96
N LYS A 24 18.60 -2.58 9.28
CA LYS A 24 18.84 -4.00 9.02
C LYS A 24 18.91 -4.29 7.52
N ALA A 25 18.03 -3.70 6.73
CA ALA A 25 18.05 -3.90 5.28
C ALA A 25 19.36 -3.40 4.66
N LEU A 26 19.86 -2.23 5.08
CA LEU A 26 21.17 -1.73 4.62
C LEU A 26 22.33 -2.62 5.09
N GLN A 27 22.28 -3.17 6.31
CA GLN A 27 23.30 -4.12 6.76
C GLN A 27 23.28 -5.41 5.93
N ASP A 28 22.11 -5.97 5.68
CA ASP A 28 21.92 -7.21 4.90
C ASP A 28 22.34 -7.04 3.43
N THR A 29 22.29 -5.82 2.89
CA THR A 29 22.62 -5.52 1.47
C THR A 29 23.97 -4.85 1.27
N GLY A 30 24.79 -4.71 2.32
CA GLY A 30 26.11 -4.10 2.22
C GLY A 30 26.06 -2.59 1.91
N ASN A 31 25.07 -1.89 2.45
CA ASN A 31 24.78 -0.46 2.27
C ASN A 31 24.33 -0.06 0.85
N ASP A 32 23.88 -1.03 0.05
CA ASP A 32 23.28 -0.80 -1.26
C ASP A 32 21.80 -0.42 -1.09
N VAL A 33 21.47 0.85 -1.36
CA VAL A 33 20.13 1.43 -1.15
C VAL A 33 19.09 0.77 -2.05
N GLU A 34 19.40 0.52 -3.32
CA GLU A 34 18.43 -0.05 -4.27
C GLU A 34 18.11 -1.50 -3.90
N LYS A 35 19.13 -2.29 -3.55
CA LYS A 35 18.89 -3.65 -3.02
C LYS A 35 18.13 -3.63 -1.69
N ALA A 36 18.37 -2.64 -0.84
CA ALA A 36 17.65 -2.49 0.42
C ALA A 36 16.17 -2.16 0.21
N ILE A 37 15.83 -1.37 -0.81
CA ILE A 37 14.44 -1.09 -1.20
C ILE A 37 13.75 -2.39 -1.61
N ASP A 38 14.36 -3.19 -2.49
CA ASP A 38 13.79 -4.46 -2.92
C ASP A 38 13.62 -5.44 -1.76
N LEU A 39 14.60 -5.52 -0.86
CA LEU A 39 14.52 -6.34 0.34
C LEU A 39 13.38 -5.90 1.27
N LEU A 40 13.23 -4.59 1.49
CA LEU A 40 12.13 -4.04 2.29
C LEU A 40 10.77 -4.30 1.64
N ARG A 41 10.67 -4.22 0.32
CA ARG A 41 9.44 -4.53 -0.42
C ARG A 41 9.04 -6.00 -0.22
N GLN A 42 9.99 -6.93 -0.34
CA GLN A 42 9.75 -8.36 -0.08
C GLN A 42 9.33 -8.62 1.39
N LYS A 43 10.05 -8.01 2.36
CA LYS A 43 9.70 -8.11 3.78
C LYS A 43 8.32 -7.51 4.08
N GLY A 44 7.96 -6.41 3.41
CA GLY A 44 6.66 -5.76 3.51
C GLY A 44 5.50 -6.66 3.07
N LEU A 45 5.67 -7.40 1.97
CA LEU A 45 4.67 -8.38 1.50
C LEU A 45 4.41 -9.47 2.55
N ALA A 46 5.47 -10.02 3.14
CA ALA A 46 5.33 -11.03 4.20
C ALA A 46 4.66 -10.47 5.46
N ALA A 47 4.95 -9.21 5.83
CA ALA A 47 4.29 -8.54 6.94
C ALA A 47 2.81 -8.27 6.67
N ALA A 48 2.45 -7.88 5.44
CA ALA A 48 1.07 -7.69 5.01
C ALA A 48 0.28 -9.00 5.09
N GLN A 49 0.86 -10.10 4.61
CA GLN A 49 0.22 -11.42 4.68
C GLN A 49 -0.07 -11.86 6.12
N LYS A 50 0.84 -11.59 7.07
CA LYS A 50 0.60 -11.86 8.51
C LYS A 50 -0.55 -11.03 9.11
N LYS A 51 -0.89 -9.90 8.50
CA LYS A 51 -1.98 -9.01 8.95
C LYS A 51 -3.30 -9.28 8.24
N ALA A 52 -3.32 -10.06 7.16
CA ALA A 52 -4.51 -10.28 6.32
C ALA A 52 -5.70 -10.91 7.06
N GLY A 53 -5.46 -11.61 8.19
CA GLY A 53 -6.51 -12.19 9.03
C GLY A 53 -7.04 -11.28 10.14
N ARG A 54 -6.56 -10.04 10.25
CA ARG A 54 -7.03 -9.10 11.27
C ARG A 54 -8.37 -8.49 10.87
N GLU A 55 -9.22 -8.22 11.84
CA GLU A 55 -10.46 -7.49 11.60
C GLU A 55 -10.18 -6.01 11.27
N THR A 56 -10.81 -5.50 10.22
CA THR A 56 -10.72 -4.10 9.78
C THR A 56 -12.13 -3.50 9.71
N LYS A 57 -12.61 -2.98 10.83
CA LYS A 57 -13.97 -2.42 10.96
C LYS A 57 -14.06 -0.92 10.69
N GLU A 58 -12.91 -0.24 10.60
CA GLU A 58 -12.82 1.18 10.23
C GLU A 58 -12.45 1.31 8.75
N GLY A 59 -12.53 2.50 8.18
CA GLY A 59 -12.18 2.71 6.78
C GLY A 59 -12.82 3.94 6.15
N ILE A 60 -12.87 3.93 4.82
CA ILE A 60 -13.47 5.00 4.02
C ILE A 60 -14.37 4.40 2.95
N ILE A 61 -15.56 4.99 2.81
CA ILE A 61 -16.35 4.89 1.58
C ILE A 61 -16.03 6.12 0.73
N SER A 62 -15.49 5.90 -0.47
CA SER A 62 -15.09 6.95 -1.39
C SER A 62 -15.87 6.84 -2.70
N SER A 63 -16.24 7.98 -3.25
CA SER A 63 -16.88 8.08 -4.56
C SER A 63 -16.00 8.84 -5.53
N TYR A 64 -15.86 8.35 -6.76
CA TYR A 64 -15.14 9.02 -7.83
C TYR A 64 -15.99 9.10 -9.09
N ILE A 65 -16.13 10.29 -9.66
CA ILE A 65 -16.80 10.52 -10.94
C ILE A 65 -15.72 10.85 -11.96
N HIS A 66 -15.61 10.01 -13.00
CA HIS A 66 -14.65 10.23 -14.08
C HIS A 66 -15.06 11.41 -14.97
N SER A 67 -14.09 11.93 -15.73
CA SER A 67 -14.33 13.08 -16.62
C SER A 67 -15.49 12.82 -17.59
N GLY A 68 -16.33 13.83 -17.78
CA GLY A 68 -17.55 13.72 -18.59
C GLY A 68 -18.75 13.08 -17.89
N SER A 69 -18.65 12.74 -16.60
CA SER A 69 -19.78 12.30 -15.74
C SER A 69 -20.51 11.04 -16.22
N LYS A 70 -19.83 10.17 -16.97
CA LYS A 70 -20.39 8.92 -17.51
C LYS A 70 -20.04 7.69 -16.69
N ILE A 71 -18.97 7.76 -15.89
CA ILE A 71 -18.48 6.64 -15.09
C ILE A 71 -18.40 7.11 -13.65
N GLY A 72 -19.11 6.41 -12.76
CA GLY A 72 -19.10 6.64 -11.32
C GLY A 72 -18.64 5.39 -10.59
N ILE A 73 -17.76 5.58 -9.61
CA ILE A 73 -17.16 4.52 -8.81
C ILE A 73 -17.55 4.80 -7.36
N LEU A 74 -17.98 3.76 -6.66
CA LEU A 74 -18.15 3.74 -5.21
C LEU A 74 -17.28 2.60 -4.69
N ILE A 75 -16.39 2.90 -3.75
CA ILE A 75 -15.45 1.93 -3.18
C ILE A 75 -15.42 2.06 -1.66
N GLU A 76 -15.38 0.92 -0.98
CA GLU A 76 -15.07 0.82 0.44
C GLU A 76 -13.64 0.27 0.60
N VAL A 77 -12.82 0.95 1.39
CA VAL A 77 -11.48 0.48 1.76
C VAL A 77 -11.35 0.50 3.27
N ASN A 78 -11.19 -0.69 3.85
CA ASN A 78 -11.12 -0.86 5.30
C ASN A 78 -9.69 -0.79 5.84
N CYS A 79 -9.57 -0.41 7.11
CA CYS A 79 -8.36 -0.40 7.91
C CYS A 79 -8.68 -0.74 9.38
N GLU A 80 -7.65 -0.94 10.22
CA GLU A 80 -7.85 -1.34 11.63
C GLU A 80 -8.39 -0.19 12.50
N THR A 81 -8.03 1.07 12.21
CA THR A 81 -8.35 2.22 13.06
C THR A 81 -8.74 3.47 12.26
N ASP A 82 -9.58 4.32 12.84
CA ASP A 82 -10.03 5.58 12.23
C ASP A 82 -8.87 6.57 12.00
N PHE A 83 -7.82 6.53 12.82
CA PHE A 83 -6.60 7.30 12.62
C PHE A 83 -5.94 7.03 11.26
N VAL A 84 -5.94 5.77 10.81
CA VAL A 84 -5.43 5.40 9.48
C VAL A 84 -6.36 5.91 8.39
N ALA A 85 -7.68 5.76 8.57
CA ALA A 85 -8.67 6.29 7.63
C ALA A 85 -8.55 7.81 7.43
N ARG A 86 -8.16 8.57 8.46
CA ARG A 86 -7.98 10.04 8.35
C ARG A 86 -6.62 10.45 7.79
N ASN A 87 -5.69 9.52 7.57
CA ASN A 87 -4.38 9.81 7.01
C ASN A 87 -4.48 10.21 5.53
N GLU A 88 -3.77 11.27 5.13
CA GLU A 88 -3.81 11.78 3.76
C GLU A 88 -3.25 10.79 2.72
N GLU A 89 -2.21 10.03 3.06
CA GLU A 89 -1.64 9.00 2.17
C GLU A 89 -2.65 7.87 1.96
N PHE A 90 -3.38 7.47 3.01
CA PHE A 90 -4.44 6.46 2.88
C PHE A 90 -5.59 6.98 2.00
N GLN A 91 -6.04 8.21 2.19
CA GLN A 91 -7.07 8.82 1.34
C GLN A 91 -6.62 8.95 -0.12
N ALA A 92 -5.37 9.32 -0.36
CA ALA A 92 -4.78 9.38 -1.69
C ALA A 92 -4.77 7.99 -2.34
N PHE A 93 -4.34 6.96 -1.60
CA PHE A 93 -4.38 5.57 -2.06
C PHE A 93 -5.80 5.14 -2.47
N VAL A 94 -6.82 5.39 -1.64
CA VAL A 94 -8.23 5.04 -1.96
C VAL A 94 -8.68 5.71 -3.27
N LYS A 95 -8.29 6.97 -3.49
CA LYS A 95 -8.59 7.69 -4.74
C LYS A 95 -7.87 7.07 -5.95
N GLU A 96 -6.62 6.68 -5.80
CA GLU A 96 -5.85 6.01 -6.86
C GLU A 96 -6.45 4.65 -7.23
N VAL A 97 -6.92 3.89 -6.24
CA VAL A 97 -7.65 2.63 -6.50
C VAL A 97 -8.94 2.91 -7.27
N ALA A 98 -9.71 3.94 -6.90
CA ALA A 98 -10.93 4.30 -7.62
C ALA A 98 -10.66 4.70 -9.08
N LEU A 99 -9.56 5.42 -9.34
CA LEU A 99 -9.08 5.75 -10.69
C LEU A 99 -8.73 4.49 -11.48
N GLN A 100 -8.04 3.54 -10.86
CA GLN A 100 -7.69 2.26 -11.49
C GLN A 100 -8.95 1.44 -11.84
N ILE A 101 -9.95 1.40 -10.96
CA ILE A 101 -11.23 0.73 -11.23
C ILE A 101 -11.94 1.40 -12.41
N ALA A 102 -11.96 2.73 -12.46
CA ALA A 102 -12.54 3.48 -13.58
C ALA A 102 -11.91 3.08 -14.93
N ALA A 103 -10.59 2.84 -14.95
CA ALA A 103 -9.85 2.50 -16.16
C ALA A 103 -9.94 1.02 -16.55
N SER A 104 -9.94 0.11 -15.56
CA SER A 104 -9.84 -1.34 -15.79
C SER A 104 -11.18 -2.08 -15.74
N HIS A 105 -12.22 -1.48 -15.16
CA HIS A 105 -13.57 -2.04 -15.02
C HIS A 105 -13.60 -3.51 -14.56
N PRO A 106 -12.95 -3.85 -13.41
CA PRO A 106 -12.93 -5.22 -12.91
C PRO A 106 -14.32 -5.66 -12.43
N LEU A 107 -14.62 -6.95 -12.60
CA LEU A 107 -15.88 -7.53 -12.15
C LEU A 107 -15.80 -8.12 -10.73
N TYR A 108 -14.59 -8.43 -10.26
CA TYR A 108 -14.33 -9.12 -9.00
C TYR A 108 -13.13 -8.48 -8.28
N ILE A 109 -13.12 -8.54 -6.95
CA ILE A 109 -12.04 -7.96 -6.12
C ILE A 109 -10.90 -8.96 -5.96
N ARG A 110 -11.24 -10.23 -5.73
CA ARG A 110 -10.29 -11.34 -5.53
C ARG A 110 -10.58 -12.46 -6.53
N ARG A 111 -9.59 -13.34 -6.72
CA ARG A 111 -9.73 -14.50 -7.60
C ARG A 111 -10.79 -15.47 -7.08
N GLU A 112 -10.90 -15.57 -5.76
CA GLU A 112 -11.85 -16.48 -5.09
C GLU A 112 -13.30 -15.99 -5.19
N ASP A 113 -13.53 -14.72 -5.57
CA ASP A 113 -14.87 -14.16 -5.76
C ASP A 113 -15.48 -14.58 -7.12
N ILE A 114 -14.69 -15.21 -8.00
CA ILE A 114 -15.15 -15.67 -9.33
C ILE A 114 -16.01 -16.93 -9.15
N PRO A 115 -17.29 -16.93 -9.56
CA PRO A 115 -18.15 -18.10 -9.51
C PRO A 115 -17.58 -19.30 -10.27
N GLU A 116 -17.65 -20.50 -9.70
CA GLU A 116 -17.20 -21.74 -10.36
C GLU A 116 -17.97 -22.08 -11.66
N ALA A 117 -19.15 -21.49 -11.82
CA ALA A 117 -20.02 -21.73 -12.97
C ALA A 117 -19.65 -20.92 -14.24
N LEU A 118 -18.60 -20.10 -14.17
CA LEU A 118 -18.09 -19.29 -15.28
C LEU A 118 -16.90 -19.94 -16.01
#